data_AF-A0A7X6A6E5-F1
#
_entry.id   AF-A0A7X6A6E5-F1
#
_cell.length_a   1.000
_cell.length_b   1.000
_cell.length_c   1.000
_cell.angle_alpha   90.00
_cell.angle_beta   90.00
_cell.angle_gamma   90.00
#
_symmetry.space_group_name_H-M   'P 1'
#
loop_
_entity.id
_entity.type
_entity.pdbx_description
1 polymer ?
#
loop_
_entity_poly.entity_id
_entity_poly.type
_entity_poly.pdbx_seq_one_letter_code
_entity_poly.pdbx_strand_id
1 'polypeptide(L)'
;MVGSEQVVEKIPSKTPKWIEVPFAEKGKRLLFKGEASSVHDSALGLRQAKANAIQNMVEAIRIKARSEFSEAVRGVNTSEQALGQYLDSVVAWTTDNIEVSGIQPQSEYREKLLVRTPGGVEYRYNCFVRLAILEEDYMYARQGAVDQALAVFQDEEARRLALEAKEKLER
;
A
#
# COMPACT_ATOMS: atom_id res chain seq x y z
N MET A 1 20.00 33.29 1.32
CA MET A 1 20.63 31.97 1.55
C MET A 1 20.40 31.16 0.29
N VAL A 2 21.45 30.69 -0.37
CA VAL A 2 21.35 29.81 -1.54
C VAL A 2 20.99 28.41 -1.04
N GLY A 3 20.07 27.71 -1.72
CA GLY A 3 19.57 26.39 -1.30
C GLY A 3 18.31 26.42 -0.43
N SER A 4 17.73 27.59 -0.14
CA SER A 4 16.43 27.66 0.55
C SER A 4 15.28 27.35 -0.41
N GLU A 5 14.42 26.42 -0.02
CA GLU A 5 13.14 26.14 -0.68
C GLU A 5 12.00 26.88 0.03
N GLN A 6 11.15 27.55 -0.74
CA GLN A 6 9.96 28.22 -0.22
C GLN A 6 8.73 27.78 -1.00
N VAL A 7 7.70 27.29 -0.31
CA VAL A 7 6.40 27.04 -0.94
C VAL A 7 5.79 28.37 -1.38
N VAL A 8 5.57 28.54 -2.68
CA VAL A 8 4.98 29.74 -3.28
C VAL A 8 3.56 29.52 -3.78
N GLU A 9 3.16 28.26 -3.99
CA GLU A 9 1.81 27.92 -4.44
C GLU A 9 1.40 26.54 -3.91
N LYS A 10 0.12 26.36 -3.62
CA LYS A 10 -0.48 25.10 -3.17
C LYS A 10 -1.71 24.79 -4.00
N ILE A 11 -1.83 23.56 -4.48
CA ILE A 11 -2.95 23.12 -5.31
C ILE A 11 -3.42 21.75 -4.81
N PRO A 12 -4.64 21.65 -4.24
CA PRO A 12 -5.51 22.76 -3.80
C PRO A 12 -4.86 23.67 -2.74
N SER A 13 -5.39 24.88 -2.54
CA SER A 13 -4.82 25.90 -1.65
C SER A 13 -4.71 25.46 -0.18
N LYS A 14 -5.64 24.62 0.27
CA LYS A 14 -5.64 24.04 1.62
C LYS A 14 -4.85 22.74 1.61
N THR A 15 -3.80 22.70 2.43
CA THR A 15 -3.02 21.49 2.70
C THR A 15 -3.93 20.40 3.29
N PRO A 16 -4.10 19.25 2.60
CA PRO A 16 -4.95 18.18 3.12
C PRO A 16 -4.26 17.40 4.24
N LYS A 17 -4.99 17.04 5.29
CA LYS A 17 -4.44 16.23 6.41
C LYS A 17 -3.93 14.85 5.97
N TRP A 18 -4.45 14.31 4.86
CA TRP A 18 -4.08 12.97 4.42
C TRP A 18 -2.64 12.85 3.93
N ILE A 19 -1.94 13.96 3.67
CA ILE A 19 -0.54 13.91 3.23
C ILE A 19 0.41 13.44 4.35
N GLU A 20 -0.02 13.51 5.61
CA GLU A 20 0.75 13.05 6.77
C GLU A 20 0.54 11.55 7.06
N VAL A 21 -0.46 10.93 6.43
CA VAL A 21 -0.89 9.56 6.74
C VAL A 21 -0.59 8.65 5.55
N PRO A 22 0.41 7.76 5.63
CA PRO A 22 0.81 6.90 4.51
C PRO A 22 -0.24 5.83 4.17
N PHE A 23 -0.91 5.30 5.19
CA PHE A 23 -1.96 4.29 5.08
C PHE A 23 -3.12 4.61 6.02
N ALA A 24 -4.36 4.45 5.56
CA ALA A 24 -5.54 4.57 6.39
C ALA A 24 -6.68 3.67 5.91
N GLU A 25 -7.40 3.07 6.85
CA GLU A 25 -8.67 2.40 6.60
C GLU A 25 -9.80 3.39 6.88
N LYS A 26 -10.71 3.59 5.93
CA LYS A 26 -11.83 4.54 6.10
C LYS A 26 -13.09 4.05 5.40
N GLY A 27 -14.05 3.60 6.19
CA GLY A 27 -15.21 2.89 5.65
C GLY A 27 -14.74 1.65 4.89
N LYS A 28 -15.39 1.32 3.77
CA LYS A 28 -15.04 0.16 2.93
C LYS A 28 -13.85 0.38 2.00
N ARG A 29 -12.87 1.18 2.41
CA ARG A 29 -11.73 1.58 1.55
C ARG A 29 -10.43 1.56 2.32
N LEU A 30 -9.41 1.02 1.66
CA LEU A 30 -8.02 1.10 2.08
C LEU A 30 -7.35 2.21 1.27
N LEU A 31 -6.70 3.15 1.95
CA LEU A 31 -6.20 4.39 1.36
C LEU A 31 -4.69 4.47 1.49
N PHE A 32 -4.01 4.82 0.40
CA PHE A 32 -2.55 4.82 0.31
C PHE A 32 -2.05 6.14 -0.25
N LYS A 33 -1.01 6.69 0.38
CA LYS A 33 -0.34 7.91 -0.08
C LYS A 33 0.94 7.55 -0.83
N GLY A 34 1.22 8.26 -1.92
CA GLY A 34 2.55 8.36 -2.51
C GLY A 34 2.97 9.81 -2.67
N GLU A 35 4.27 10.04 -2.70
CA GLU A 35 4.86 11.37 -2.80
C GLU A 35 6.08 11.39 -3.73
N ALA A 36 6.30 12.53 -4.39
CA ALA A 36 7.50 12.83 -5.16
C ALA A 36 7.90 14.28 -4.87
N SER A 37 9.10 14.47 -4.35
CA SER A 37 9.55 15.76 -3.82
C SER A 37 10.58 16.43 -4.71
N SER A 38 10.56 17.76 -4.73
CA SER A 38 11.53 18.61 -5.44
C SER A 38 11.74 18.26 -6.93
N VAL A 39 10.65 17.91 -7.64
CA VAL A 39 10.68 17.59 -9.07
C VAL A 39 10.57 18.85 -9.96
N HIS A 40 11.15 18.82 -11.16
CA HIS A 40 11.12 19.96 -12.08
C HIS A 40 9.78 20.14 -12.81
N ASP A 41 9.06 19.05 -13.03
CA ASP A 41 7.79 19.05 -13.77
C ASP A 41 6.67 18.44 -12.91
N SER A 42 5.56 19.16 -12.77
CA SER A 42 4.48 18.73 -11.89
C SER A 42 3.75 17.49 -12.40
N ALA A 43 3.64 17.29 -13.72
CA ALA A 43 2.99 16.12 -14.30
C ALA A 43 3.87 14.87 -14.13
N LEU A 44 5.18 15.01 -14.29
CA LEU A 44 6.14 13.97 -13.95
C LEU A 44 6.07 13.63 -12.46
N GLY A 45 6.03 14.64 -11.58
CA GLY A 45 5.88 14.44 -10.14
C GLY A 45 4.62 13.68 -9.76
N LEU A 46 3.48 14.00 -10.36
CA LEU A 46 2.23 13.28 -10.10
C LEU A 46 2.31 11.82 -10.58
N ARG A 47 2.93 11.55 -11.73
CA ARG A 47 3.17 10.17 -12.19
C ARG A 47 4.08 9.39 -11.23
N GLN A 48 5.16 10.00 -10.75
CA GLN A 48 6.08 9.41 -9.77
C GLN A 48 5.37 9.16 -8.44
N ALA A 49 4.64 10.15 -7.92
CA ALA A 49 3.87 10.03 -6.70
C ALA A 49 2.81 8.92 -6.80
N LYS A 50 2.15 8.76 -7.97
CA LYS A 50 1.23 7.65 -8.21
C LYS A 50 1.95 6.29 -8.19
N ALA A 51 3.11 6.17 -8.82
CA ALA A 51 3.91 4.93 -8.77
C ALA A 51 4.31 4.60 -7.31
N ASN A 52 4.79 5.60 -6.56
CA ASN A 52 5.13 5.43 -5.14
C ASN A 52 3.90 5.07 -4.30
N ALA A 53 2.71 5.57 -4.63
CA ALA A 53 1.47 5.20 -3.95
C ALA A 53 1.10 3.72 -4.20
N ILE A 54 1.34 3.20 -5.41
CA ILE A 54 1.14 1.78 -5.74
C ILE A 54 2.15 0.91 -4.98
N GLN A 55 3.42 1.33 -4.91
CA GLN A 55 4.41 0.61 -4.13
C GLN A 55 4.03 0.57 -2.64
N ASN A 56 3.67 1.72 -2.06
CA ASN A 56 3.23 1.80 -0.67
C ASN A 56 1.96 0.98 -0.41
N MET A 57 1.06 0.89 -1.40
CA MET A 57 -0.12 0.01 -1.35
C MET A 57 0.29 -1.45 -1.22
N VAL A 58 1.17 -1.92 -2.10
CA VAL A 58 1.67 -3.30 -2.09
C VAL A 58 2.35 -3.63 -0.76
N GLU A 59 3.20 -2.73 -0.25
CA GLU A 59 3.88 -2.92 1.04
C GLU A 59 2.90 -2.96 2.22
N ALA A 60 1.95 -2.03 2.27
CA ALA A 60 0.95 -1.96 3.34
C ALA A 60 0.06 -3.21 3.35
N ILE A 61 -0.36 -3.69 2.18
CA ILE A 61 -1.15 -4.91 2.03
C ILE A 61 -0.34 -6.13 2.49
N ARG A 62 0.93 -6.22 2.08
CA ARG A 62 1.81 -7.31 2.49
C ARG A 62 1.91 -7.40 4.01
N ILE A 63 2.07 -6.24 4.68
CA ILE A 63 2.12 -6.14 6.14
C ILE A 63 0.78 -6.54 6.76
N LYS A 64 -0.33 -6.00 6.26
CA LYS A 64 -1.69 -6.29 6.75
C LYS A 64 -2.03 -7.78 6.61
N ALA A 65 -1.85 -8.35 5.43
CA ALA A 65 -2.07 -9.77 5.16
C ALA A 65 -1.22 -10.66 6.06
N ARG A 66 0.08 -10.36 6.20
CA ARG A 66 0.96 -11.15 7.08
C ARG A 66 0.48 -11.10 8.53
N SER A 67 0.06 -9.94 9.01
CA SER A 67 -0.50 -9.78 10.36
C SER A 67 -1.78 -10.59 10.53
N GLU A 68 -2.73 -10.50 9.59
CA GLU A 68 -4.01 -11.18 9.67
C GLU A 68 -3.86 -12.71 9.59
N PHE A 69 -3.06 -13.22 8.65
CA PHE A 69 -2.81 -14.65 8.55
C PHE A 69 -2.04 -15.21 9.74
N SER A 70 -1.05 -14.46 10.25
CA SER A 70 -0.31 -14.87 11.45
C SER A 70 -1.19 -14.88 12.69
N GLU A 71 -2.14 -13.94 12.81
CA GLU A 71 -3.11 -13.94 13.90
C GLU A 71 -4.05 -15.14 13.78
N ALA A 72 -4.54 -15.42 12.57
CA ALA A 72 -5.48 -16.52 12.33
C ALA A 72 -4.88 -17.87 12.75
N VAL A 73 -3.59 -18.10 12.51
CA VAL A 73 -2.95 -19.37 12.89
C VAL A 73 -2.20 -19.32 14.22
N ARG A 74 -2.36 -18.24 15.00
CA ARG A 74 -1.73 -18.11 16.31
C ARG A 74 -2.20 -19.22 17.23
N GLY A 75 -1.23 -19.89 17.87
CA GLY A 75 -1.48 -20.97 18.82
C GLY A 75 -1.65 -22.36 18.20
N VAL A 76 -1.58 -22.48 16.86
CA VAL A 76 -1.54 -23.79 16.21
C VAL A 76 -0.17 -24.42 16.43
N ASN A 77 -0.14 -25.62 17.01
CA ASN A 77 1.11 -26.36 17.23
C ASN A 77 1.66 -26.92 15.91
N THR A 78 2.58 -26.21 15.29
CA THR A 78 3.11 -26.48 13.94
C THR A 78 4.60 -26.21 13.89
N SER A 79 5.32 -26.81 12.94
CA SER A 79 6.72 -26.49 12.70
C SER A 79 6.92 -25.07 12.14
N GLU A 80 8.05 -24.44 12.46
CA GLU A 80 8.41 -23.13 11.90
C GLU A 80 8.51 -23.14 10.37
N GLN A 81 8.93 -24.27 9.81
CA GLN A 81 9.00 -24.48 8.36
C GLN A 81 7.60 -24.42 7.72
N ALA A 82 6.63 -25.17 8.25
CA ALA A 82 5.26 -25.15 7.76
C ALA A 82 4.61 -23.77 7.92
N LEU A 83 4.87 -23.09 9.05
CA LEU A 83 4.40 -21.73 9.29
C LEU A 83 4.98 -20.74 8.27
N GLY A 84 6.28 -20.80 8.00
CA GLY A 84 6.96 -19.97 7.01
C GLY A 84 6.39 -20.21 5.60
N GLN A 85 6.29 -21.48 5.19
CA GLN A 85 5.71 -21.85 3.90
C GLN A 85 4.27 -21.35 3.74
N TYR A 86 3.44 -21.54 4.77
CA TYR A 86 2.08 -21.03 4.78
C TYR A 86 2.04 -19.51 4.61
N LEU A 87 2.70 -18.77 5.52
CA LEU A 87 2.66 -17.31 5.54
C LEU A 87 3.21 -16.69 4.25
N ASP A 88 4.33 -17.18 3.73
CA ASP A 88 4.93 -16.62 2.53
C ASP A 88 4.05 -16.87 1.29
N SER A 89 3.40 -18.04 1.20
CA SER A 89 2.48 -18.35 0.11
C SER A 89 1.23 -17.49 0.13
N VAL A 90 0.53 -17.39 1.27
CA VAL A 90 -0.74 -16.64 1.33
C VAL A 90 -0.51 -15.14 1.20
N VAL A 91 0.60 -14.61 1.73
CA VAL A 91 0.96 -13.20 1.60
C VAL A 91 1.33 -12.86 0.17
N ALA A 92 2.13 -13.71 -0.50
CA ALA A 92 2.47 -13.51 -1.91
C ALA A 92 1.21 -13.52 -2.78
N TRP A 93 0.37 -14.55 -2.63
CA TRP A 93 -0.84 -14.67 -3.42
C TRP A 93 -1.78 -13.49 -3.21
N THR A 94 -2.02 -13.08 -1.96
CA THR A 94 -2.87 -11.92 -1.64
C THR A 94 -2.36 -10.67 -2.34
N THR A 95 -1.05 -10.43 -2.29
CA THR A 95 -0.42 -9.24 -2.88
C THR A 95 -0.48 -9.26 -4.41
N ASP A 96 -0.25 -10.42 -5.02
CA ASP A 96 -0.20 -10.61 -6.47
C ASP A 96 -1.59 -10.56 -7.12
N ASN A 97 -2.65 -10.87 -6.36
CA ASN A 97 -4.03 -10.95 -6.86
C ASN A 97 -4.90 -9.79 -6.41
N ILE A 98 -4.31 -8.71 -5.91
CA ILE A 98 -5.04 -7.45 -5.80
C ILE A 98 -5.21 -6.86 -7.18
N GLU A 99 -6.47 -6.70 -7.56
CA GLU A 99 -6.83 -6.09 -8.82
C GLU A 99 -6.32 -4.65 -8.91
N VAL A 100 -5.27 -4.46 -9.72
CA VAL A 100 -4.76 -3.12 -10.05
C VAL A 100 -5.84 -2.29 -10.77
N SER A 101 -6.80 -2.94 -11.44
CA SER A 101 -8.01 -2.33 -12.01
C SER A 101 -8.92 -1.68 -10.96
N GLY A 102 -8.91 -2.19 -9.73
CA GLY A 102 -9.66 -1.64 -8.59
C GLY A 102 -9.02 -0.39 -7.96
N ILE A 103 -7.81 -0.01 -8.39
CA ILE A 103 -7.11 1.18 -7.85
C ILE A 103 -7.77 2.46 -8.35
N GLN A 104 -8.42 3.16 -7.43
CA GLN A 104 -9.12 4.42 -7.69
C GLN A 104 -8.25 5.61 -7.25
N PRO A 105 -7.89 6.54 -8.16
CA PRO A 105 -7.35 7.83 -7.76
C PRO A 105 -8.39 8.58 -6.90
N GLN A 106 -8.02 8.97 -5.69
CA GLN A 106 -8.91 9.68 -4.77
C GLN A 106 -8.67 11.18 -4.78
N SER A 107 -7.41 11.59 -4.65
CA SER A 107 -7.06 13.00 -4.51
C SER A 107 -5.60 13.23 -4.84
N GLU A 108 -5.31 14.44 -5.29
CA GLU A 108 -3.97 14.92 -5.57
C GLU A 108 -3.74 16.23 -4.81
N TYR A 109 -2.50 16.45 -4.38
CA TYR A 109 -2.07 17.71 -3.79
C TYR A 109 -0.66 18.00 -4.29
N ARG A 110 -0.38 19.25 -4.63
CA ARG A 110 0.95 19.67 -5.05
C ARG A 110 1.31 21.03 -4.49
N GLU A 111 2.59 21.20 -4.23
CA GLU A 111 3.20 22.43 -3.76
C GLU A 111 4.22 22.88 -4.79
N LYS A 112 4.12 24.13 -5.24
CA LYS A 112 5.17 24.76 -6.05
C LYS A 112 6.18 25.38 -5.11
N LEU A 113 7.44 25.03 -5.31
CA LEU A 113 8.58 25.49 -4.57
C LEU A 113 9.35 26.51 -5.40
N LEU A 114 9.72 27.62 -4.78
CA LEU A 114 10.74 28.53 -5.26
C LEU A 114 12.07 28.13 -4.63
N VAL A 115 13.03 27.75 -5.45
CA VAL A 115 14.37 27.34 -5.03
C VAL A 115 15.37 28.39 -5.47
N ARG A 116 16.08 28.99 -4.50
CA ARG A 116 17.13 29.98 -4.80
C ARG A 116 18.44 29.26 -5.10
N THR A 117 18.95 29.40 -6.31
CA THR A 117 20.21 28.80 -6.77
C THR A 117 21.28 29.89 -6.94
N PRO A 118 22.58 29.53 -7.08
CA PRO A 118 23.61 30.52 -7.40
C PRO A 118 23.34 31.29 -8.71
N GLY A 119 22.65 30.65 -9.66
CA GLY A 119 22.33 31.20 -10.98
C GLY A 119 20.99 31.93 -11.07
N GLY A 120 20.20 32.00 -9.98
CA GLY A 120 18.91 32.67 -9.96
C GLY A 120 17.84 31.93 -9.16
N VAL A 121 16.68 31.74 -9.77
CA VAL A 121 15.51 31.11 -9.16
C VAL A 121 15.02 29.98 -10.06
N GLU A 122 14.79 28.82 -9.47
CA GLU A 122 14.14 27.67 -10.11
C GLU A 122 12.81 27.36 -9.45
N TYR A 123 11.89 26.78 -10.21
CA TYR A 123 10.66 26.22 -9.67
C TYR A 123 10.74 24.70 -9.62
N ARG A 124 10.33 24.14 -8.48
CA ARG A 124 10.19 22.70 -8.26
C ARG A 124 8.83 22.39 -7.70
N TYR A 125 8.47 21.11 -7.61
CA TYR A 125 7.19 20.67 -7.09
C TYR A 125 7.35 19.54 -6.10
N ASN A 126 6.58 19.60 -5.01
CA ASN A 126 6.24 18.42 -4.22
C ASN A 126 4.87 17.95 -4.67
N CYS A 127 4.75 16.70 -5.08
CA CYS A 127 3.51 16.11 -5.57
C CYS A 127 3.10 14.95 -4.66
N PHE A 128 1.83 14.90 -4.31
CA PHE A 128 1.23 13.90 -3.45
C PHE A 128 -0.01 13.32 -4.12
N VAL A 129 -0.12 12.00 -4.11
CA VAL A 129 -1.26 11.27 -4.67
C VAL A 129 -1.83 10.36 -3.60
N ARG A 130 -3.15 10.28 -3.54
CA ARG A 130 -3.87 9.30 -2.73
C ARG A 130 -4.61 8.32 -3.63
N LEU A 131 -4.37 7.05 -3.41
CA LEU A 131 -5.08 5.94 -4.05
C LEU A 131 -6.00 5.26 -3.05
N ALA A 132 -7.03 4.61 -3.57
CA ALA A 132 -7.91 3.74 -2.81
C ALA A 132 -8.07 2.39 -3.52
N ILE A 133 -8.20 1.33 -2.73
CA ILE A 133 -8.85 0.09 -3.18
C ILE A 133 -10.07 -0.15 -2.30
N LEU A 134 -11.02 -0.91 -2.82
CA LEU A 134 -12.15 -1.34 -2.02
C LEU A 134 -11.68 -2.43 -1.04
N GLU A 135 -12.22 -2.39 0.16
CA GLU A 135 -11.93 -3.41 1.17
C GLU A 135 -12.37 -4.80 0.68
N GLU A 136 -13.45 -4.88 -0.11
CA GLU A 136 -13.93 -6.14 -0.69
C GLU A 136 -12.94 -6.78 -1.66
N ASP A 137 -12.20 -5.98 -2.45
CA ASP A 137 -11.16 -6.48 -3.35
C ASP A 137 -10.02 -7.12 -2.55
N TYR A 138 -9.64 -6.49 -1.43
CA TYR A 138 -8.66 -7.05 -0.51
C TYR A 138 -9.17 -8.36 0.12
N MET A 139 -10.42 -8.38 0.58
CA MET A 139 -11.03 -9.55 1.20
C MET A 139 -11.14 -10.72 0.21
N TYR A 140 -11.50 -10.45 -1.03
CA TYR A 140 -11.55 -11.44 -2.10
C TYR A 140 -10.15 -12.01 -2.37
N ALA A 141 -9.13 -11.15 -2.50
CA ALA A 141 -7.75 -11.59 -2.67
C ALA A 141 -7.25 -12.42 -1.47
N ARG A 142 -7.61 -12.02 -0.25
CA ARG A 142 -7.26 -12.74 0.98
C ARG A 142 -7.90 -14.12 1.04
N GLN A 143 -9.17 -14.24 0.67
CA GLN A 143 -9.88 -15.52 0.64
C GLN A 143 -9.31 -16.45 -0.44
N GLY A 144 -9.10 -15.92 -1.65
CA GLY A 144 -8.47 -16.66 -2.75
C GLY A 144 -7.08 -17.20 -2.39
N ALA A 145 -6.30 -16.47 -1.59
CA ALA A 145 -5.00 -16.92 -1.12
C ALA A 145 -5.09 -18.19 -0.25
N VAL A 146 -6.08 -18.26 0.64
CA VAL A 146 -6.30 -19.43 1.51
C VAL A 146 -6.78 -20.62 0.68
N ASP A 147 -7.73 -20.40 -0.23
CA ASP A 147 -8.22 -21.45 -1.12
C ASP A 147 -7.11 -22.01 -2.01
N GLN A 148 -6.26 -21.14 -2.53
CA GLN A 148 -5.09 -21.56 -3.29
C GLN A 148 -4.11 -22.36 -2.43
N ALA A 149 -3.80 -21.90 -1.21
CA ALA A 149 -2.91 -22.60 -0.29
C ALA A 149 -3.42 -24.02 0.00
N LEU A 150 -4.73 -24.19 0.21
CA LEU A 150 -5.36 -25.49 0.42
C LEU A 150 -5.27 -26.43 -0.80
N ALA A 151 -5.25 -25.86 -2.01
CA ALA A 151 -5.15 -26.62 -3.25
C ALA A 151 -3.72 -27.06 -3.57
N VAL A 152 -2.71 -26.28 -3.18
CA VAL A 152 -1.31 -26.51 -3.58
C VAL A 152 -0.43 -27.15 -2.52
N PHE A 153 -0.77 -27.04 -1.23
CA PHE A 153 0.05 -27.61 -0.17
C PHE A 153 -0.06 -29.13 -0.09
N GLN A 154 1.09 -29.79 -0.26
CA GLN A 154 1.26 -31.22 0.00
C GLN A 154 1.71 -31.49 1.45
N ASP A 155 2.25 -30.48 2.13
CA ASP A 155 2.59 -30.57 3.55
C ASP A 155 1.31 -30.48 4.39
N GLU A 156 1.03 -31.52 5.17
CA GLU A 156 -0.19 -31.62 5.98
C GLU A 156 -0.24 -30.59 7.11
N GLU A 157 0.91 -30.18 7.66
CA GLU A 157 0.94 -29.12 8.68
C GLU A 157 0.59 -27.76 8.08
N ALA A 158 1.19 -27.41 6.93
CA ALA A 158 0.90 -26.17 6.22
C ALA A 158 -0.55 -26.13 5.71
N ARG A 159 -1.08 -27.27 5.26
CA ARG A 159 -2.48 -27.40 4.86
C ARG A 159 -3.43 -27.22 6.05
N ARG A 160 -3.10 -27.77 7.22
CA ARG A 160 -3.87 -27.55 8.46
C ARG A 160 -3.87 -26.08 8.88
N LEU A 161 -2.75 -25.37 8.72
CA LEU A 161 -2.70 -23.92 8.97
C LEU A 161 -3.65 -23.15 8.05
N ALA A 162 -3.70 -23.51 6.76
CA ALA A 162 -4.63 -22.89 5.82
C ALA A 162 -6.11 -23.19 6.17
N LEU A 163 -6.42 -24.41 6.64
CA LEU A 163 -7.77 -24.75 7.11
C LEU A 163 -8.18 -23.92 8.34
N GLU A 164 -7.32 -23.85 9.36
CA GLU A 164 -7.56 -23.06 10.56
C GLU A 164 -7.75 -21.58 10.23
N ALA A 165 -6.94 -21.05 9.32
CA ALA A 165 -7.05 -19.68 8.87
C ALA A 165 -8.37 -19.42 8.15
N LYS A 166 -8.81 -20.35 7.29
CA LYS A 166 -10.11 -20.25 6.60
C LYS A 166 -11.25 -20.08 7.59
N GLU A 167 -11.32 -20.95 8.60
CA GLU A 167 -12.39 -20.91 9.60
C GLU A 167 -12.41 -19.62 10.43
N LYS A 168 -11.24 -19.04 10.70
CA LYS A 168 -11.14 -17.80 11.50
C LYS A 168 -11.34 -16.54 10.69
N LEU A 169 -10.95 -16.52 9.41
CA LEU A 169 -11.07 -15.35 8.54
C LEU A 169 -12.47 -15.22 7.91
N GLU A 170 -13.30 -16.26 7.98
CA GLU A 170 -14.71 -16.26 7.58
C GLU A 170 -15.68 -15.81 8.70
N ARG A 171 -15.18 -15.70 9.95
CA ARG A 171 -15.96 -15.20 11.11
C ARG A 171 -15.86 -13.69 11.24
#